data_AF-A0A955Y068-F1
#
_entry.id   AF-A0A955Y068-F1
#
_cell.length_a   1.000
_cell.length_b   1.000
_cell.length_c   1.000
_cell.angle_alpha   90.00
_cell.angle_beta   90.00
_cell.angle_gamma   90.00
#
_symmetry.space_group_name_H-M   'P 1'
#
loop_
_entity.id
_entity.type
_entity.pdbx_description
1 polymer ?
#
loop_
_entity_poly.entity_id
_entity_poly.type
_entity_poly.pdbx_seq_one_letter_code
_entity_poly.pdbx_strand_id
1 'polypeptide(L)'
;MMILAVLAACSDPAQGTFVGNPSLQARYVDSVDQVGLGGRLATNGTALEPCSAPTIGLGPQVFTFDGTVASVSIDLPEEELCGIRLVVTELAVQVDDAGVDKTVVGQDFDLWVPSDAIPAGAPRLELRLGDEGWLPGFLALAGPGETLLNTEADPGLVAAFFEGLDEGSAFVELP
;
A
#
# COMPACT_ATOMS: atom_id res chain seq x y z
N MET A 1 60.26 5.18 27.96
CA MET A 1 60.06 3.90 27.28
C MET A 1 58.80 3.26 27.85
N MET A 2 57.98 2.65 26.99
CA MET A 2 56.66 2.02 27.19
C MET A 2 55.41 2.90 27.19
N ILE A 3 54.54 2.53 26.22
CA ILE A 3 53.17 2.93 25.91
C ILE A 3 52.26 1.79 26.44
N LEU A 4 51.08 2.09 27.00
CA LEU A 4 49.83 1.36 26.69
C LEU A 4 48.57 2.13 27.14
N ALA A 5 47.54 2.06 26.29
CA ALA A 5 46.25 2.75 26.33
C ALA A 5 45.18 2.05 27.20
N VAL A 6 44.00 2.72 27.37
CA VAL A 6 42.58 2.23 27.36
C VAL A 6 41.72 3.38 27.96
N LEU A 7 40.97 4.18 27.18
CA LEU A 7 39.61 4.01 26.63
C LEU A 7 38.46 3.91 27.66
N ALA A 8 37.40 4.69 27.37
CA ALA A 8 36.01 4.61 27.82
C ALA A 8 35.59 5.41 29.08
N ALA A 9 35.29 6.70 28.88
CA ALA A 9 34.17 7.33 29.57
C ALA A 9 32.90 7.10 28.73
N CYS A 10 32.17 6.02 29.02
CA CYS A 10 30.79 5.86 28.57
C CYS A 10 29.90 6.19 29.76
N SER A 11 29.39 7.42 29.79
CA SER A 11 28.25 7.78 30.62
C SER A 11 27.02 7.01 30.14
N ASP A 12 26.48 6.19 31.02
CA ASP A 12 25.26 5.39 30.84
C ASP A 12 24.06 6.29 30.48
N PRO A 13 23.39 6.10 29.32
CA PRO A 13 22.23 6.89 28.93
C PRO A 13 20.92 6.41 29.56
N ALA A 14 20.93 5.42 30.46
CA ALA A 14 19.71 4.84 31.03
C ALA A 14 19.01 5.68 32.12
N GLN A 15 19.37 6.94 32.33
CA GLN A 15 18.70 7.84 33.30
C GLN A 15 18.03 9.03 32.61
N GLY A 16 17.02 8.74 31.80
CA GLY A 16 16.06 9.73 31.31
C GLY A 16 14.65 9.23 31.51
N THR A 17 13.93 9.76 32.48
CA THR A 17 12.49 9.52 32.66
C THR A 17 11.76 10.14 31.47
N PHE A 18 11.29 9.32 30.52
CA PHE A 18 10.53 9.79 29.37
C PHE A 18 9.15 10.26 29.86
N VAL A 19 8.99 11.57 30.01
CA VAL A 19 7.67 12.20 30.16
C VAL A 19 7.16 12.48 28.75
N GLY A 20 6.57 11.46 28.13
CA GLY A 20 5.99 11.58 26.80
C GLY A 20 4.85 12.59 26.80
N ASN A 21 4.97 13.64 25.99
CA ASN A 21 3.84 14.48 25.62
C ASN A 21 2.94 13.65 24.68
N PRO A 22 1.66 13.39 25.02
CA PRO A 22 0.78 12.56 24.20
C PRO A 22 0.47 13.14 22.81
N SER A 23 0.93 14.37 22.51
CA SER A 23 0.77 15.00 21.19
C SER A 23 2.04 15.03 20.32
N LEU A 24 3.13 14.39 20.73
CA LEU A 24 4.36 14.30 19.91
C LEU A 24 4.31 13.06 19.02
N GLN A 25 3.83 13.23 17.78
CA GLN A 25 4.13 12.28 16.70
C GLN A 25 5.60 12.42 16.34
N ALA A 26 6.38 11.36 16.52
CA ALA A 26 7.75 11.30 16.02
C ALA A 26 7.71 11.27 14.48
N ARG A 27 7.88 12.43 13.84
CA ARG A 27 8.16 12.51 12.41
C ARG A 27 9.58 11.99 12.18
N TYR A 28 9.72 10.92 11.42
CA TYR A 28 11.00 10.59 10.81
C TYR A 28 11.38 11.74 9.87
N VAL A 29 12.54 12.31 10.12
CA VAL A 29 13.15 13.36 9.31
C VAL A 29 14.05 12.65 8.28
N ASP A 30 13.95 13.07 7.02
CA ASP A 30 14.79 12.74 5.86
C ASP A 30 14.37 11.58 4.93
N SER A 31 13.16 11.65 4.37
CA SER A 31 12.96 11.23 2.97
C SER A 31 12.10 12.27 2.26
N VAL A 32 12.68 12.93 1.26
CA VAL A 32 12.03 13.97 0.44
C VAL A 32 10.91 13.38 -0.45
N ASP A 33 10.74 12.05 -0.43
CA ASP A 33 9.92 11.27 -1.35
C ASP A 33 8.89 10.34 -0.66
N GLN A 34 8.49 10.59 0.59
CA GLN A 34 7.53 9.67 1.26
C GLN A 34 6.10 9.87 0.75
N VAL A 35 5.79 9.28 -0.40
CA VAL A 35 4.45 9.30 -0.99
C VAL A 35 3.68 8.06 -0.53
N GLY A 36 2.66 8.28 0.30
CA GLY A 36 1.83 7.25 0.93
C GLY A 36 2.26 6.98 2.38
N LEU A 37 1.39 7.31 3.32
CA LEU A 37 1.52 6.99 4.75
C LEU A 37 0.89 5.64 5.10
N GLY A 38 0.25 5.00 4.12
CA GLY A 38 -0.53 3.78 4.28
C GLY A 38 -2.02 4.01 4.10
N GLY A 39 -2.79 2.98 4.41
CA GLY A 39 -4.22 3.02 4.15
C GLY A 39 -4.92 1.68 4.29
N ARG A 40 -6.11 1.62 3.69
CA ARG A 40 -6.99 0.47 3.76
C ARG A 40 -7.67 0.22 2.42
N LEU A 41 -7.69 -1.05 2.02
CA LEU A 41 -8.50 -1.57 0.92
C LEU A 41 -9.50 -2.56 1.52
N ALA A 42 -10.79 -2.31 1.36
CA ALA A 42 -11.87 -3.20 1.77
C ALA A 42 -12.59 -3.74 0.54
N THR A 43 -12.79 -5.05 0.49
CA THR A 43 -13.49 -5.72 -0.61
C THR A 43 -14.81 -6.32 -0.13
N ASN A 44 -15.82 -6.29 -1.00
CA ASN A 44 -17.04 -7.08 -0.84
C ASN A 44 -16.83 -8.54 -1.29
N GLY A 45 -15.81 -8.77 -2.11
CA GLY A 45 -15.40 -10.10 -2.52
C GLY A 45 -14.03 -10.09 -3.18
N THR A 46 -13.26 -11.13 -2.93
CA THR A 46 -12.03 -11.44 -3.65
C THR A 46 -12.22 -12.79 -4.33
N ALA A 47 -11.79 -12.90 -5.58
CA ALA A 47 -11.94 -14.11 -6.38
C ALA A 47 -10.64 -14.42 -7.12
N LEU A 48 -10.25 -15.69 -7.09
CA LEU A 48 -9.22 -16.23 -7.96
C LEU A 48 -9.92 -16.70 -9.24
N GLU A 49 -9.37 -16.37 -10.40
CA GLU A 49 -9.90 -16.78 -11.70
C GLU A 49 -8.94 -17.79 -12.34
N PRO A 50 -9.14 -19.11 -12.14
CA PRO A 50 -8.38 -20.12 -12.87
C PRO A 50 -8.63 -20.04 -14.38
N CYS A 51 -7.64 -20.38 -15.19
CA CYS A 51 -7.78 -20.36 -16.64
C CYS A 51 -8.63 -21.52 -17.20
N SER A 52 -8.72 -22.64 -16.47
CA SER A 52 -9.41 -23.85 -16.95
C SER A 52 -10.49 -24.39 -16.01
N ALA A 53 -10.71 -23.74 -14.86
CA ALA A 53 -11.69 -24.12 -13.86
C ALA A 53 -12.59 -22.94 -13.45
N PRO A 54 -13.70 -23.22 -12.73
CA PRO A 54 -14.56 -22.16 -12.23
C PRO A 54 -13.85 -21.21 -11.27
N THR A 55 -14.31 -19.95 -11.24
CA THR A 55 -13.91 -18.93 -10.27
C THR A 55 -13.96 -19.46 -8.83
N ILE A 56 -12.90 -19.20 -8.07
CA ILE A 56 -12.79 -19.56 -6.66
C ILE A 56 -12.98 -18.30 -5.82
N GLY A 57 -14.12 -18.20 -5.15
CA GLY A 57 -14.41 -17.08 -4.24
C GLY A 57 -13.70 -17.23 -2.90
N LEU A 58 -12.89 -16.24 -2.53
CA LEU A 58 -12.23 -16.13 -1.22
C LEU A 58 -13.08 -15.33 -0.21
N GLY A 59 -14.13 -14.64 -0.68
CA GLY A 59 -14.99 -13.81 0.15
C GLY A 59 -14.42 -12.40 0.40
N PRO A 60 -15.08 -11.61 1.26
CA PRO A 60 -14.63 -10.26 1.62
C PRO A 60 -13.26 -10.27 2.30
N GLN A 61 -12.41 -9.31 1.98
CA GLN A 61 -11.11 -9.11 2.60
C GLN A 61 -10.88 -7.65 2.97
N VAL A 62 -10.04 -7.43 3.98
CA VAL A 62 -9.56 -6.09 4.35
C VAL A 62 -8.04 -6.13 4.37
N PHE A 63 -7.44 -5.30 3.54
CA PHE A 63 -6.00 -5.13 3.45
C PHE A 63 -5.63 -3.79 4.09
N THR A 64 -4.75 -3.83 5.09
CA THR A 64 -4.09 -2.64 5.61
C THR A 64 -2.69 -2.58 5.02
N PHE A 65 -2.29 -1.40 4.54
CA PHE A 65 -1.00 -1.21 3.90
C PHE A 65 -0.22 -0.05 4.49
N ASP A 66 1.10 -0.13 4.36
CA ASP A 66 2.03 0.97 4.57
C ASP A 66 2.51 1.43 3.19
N GLY A 67 2.55 2.74 2.95
CA GLY A 67 2.72 3.29 1.60
C GLY A 67 1.61 2.81 0.64
N THR A 68 1.99 2.02 -0.36
CA THR A 68 1.11 1.37 -1.34
C THR A 68 1.14 -0.16 -1.27
N VAL A 69 1.73 -0.72 -0.21
CA VAL A 69 2.06 -2.15 -0.12
C VAL A 69 1.26 -2.85 0.97
N ALA A 70 0.41 -3.80 0.57
CA ALA A 70 -0.41 -4.63 1.44
C ALA A 70 0.06 -6.09 1.44
N SER A 71 0.54 -6.60 2.57
CA SER A 71 0.84 -8.04 2.71
C SER A 71 -0.43 -8.84 3.01
N VAL A 72 -0.64 -9.96 2.31
CA VAL A 72 -1.77 -10.87 2.53
C VAL A 72 -1.36 -12.33 2.39
N SER A 73 -1.97 -13.23 3.16
CA SER A 73 -1.85 -14.66 2.91
C SER A 73 -3.02 -15.11 2.05
N ILE A 74 -2.75 -15.40 0.78
CA ILE A 74 -3.71 -15.99 -0.15
C ILE A 74 -3.15 -17.34 -0.57
N ASP A 75 -3.87 -18.42 -0.27
CA ASP A 75 -3.54 -19.75 -0.76
C ASP A 75 -3.92 -19.83 -2.25
N LEU A 76 -2.92 -19.85 -3.13
CA LEU A 76 -3.13 -20.02 -4.55
C LEU A 76 -3.38 -21.51 -4.88
N PRO A 77 -4.32 -21.83 -5.78
CA PRO A 77 -4.45 -23.18 -6.29
C PRO A 77 -3.21 -23.58 -7.09
N GLU A 78 -2.99 -24.90 -7.24
CA GLU A 78 -1.94 -25.43 -8.13
C GLU A 78 -2.24 -25.20 -9.62
N GLU A 79 -3.47 -24.80 -9.96
CA GLU A 79 -3.90 -24.49 -11.30
C GLU A 79 -3.41 -23.12 -11.78
N GLU A 80 -3.16 -23.01 -13.08
CA GLU A 80 -2.83 -21.75 -13.73
C GLU A 80 -3.97 -20.72 -13.55
N LEU A 81 -3.63 -19.56 -13.00
CA LEU A 81 -4.53 -18.44 -12.84
C LEU A 81 -4.50 -17.54 -14.07
N CYS A 82 -5.66 -17.03 -14.45
CA CYS A 82 -5.84 -15.97 -15.44
C CYS A 82 -5.86 -14.59 -14.79
N GLY A 83 -6.12 -14.53 -13.49
CA GLY A 83 -5.96 -13.33 -12.68
C GLY A 83 -6.63 -13.44 -11.32
N ILE A 84 -6.61 -12.33 -10.58
CA ILE A 84 -7.31 -12.16 -9.31
C ILE A 84 -8.19 -10.92 -9.41
N ARG A 85 -9.47 -11.07 -9.08
CA ARG A 85 -10.43 -9.98 -9.03
C ARG A 85 -10.72 -9.58 -7.60
N LEU A 86 -10.66 -8.28 -7.32
CA LEU A 86 -11.06 -7.67 -6.06
C LEU A 86 -12.25 -6.75 -6.32
N VAL A 87 -13.41 -7.08 -5.77
CA VAL A 87 -14.59 -6.20 -5.78
C VAL A 87 -14.44 -5.23 -4.63
N VAL A 88 -13.86 -4.06 -4.90
CA VAL A 88 -13.47 -3.06 -3.91
C VAL A 88 -14.68 -2.23 -3.50
N THR A 89 -14.94 -2.17 -2.21
CA THR A 89 -15.92 -1.25 -1.61
C THR A 89 -15.27 0.08 -1.27
N GLU A 90 -14.04 0.06 -0.76
CA GLU A 90 -13.30 1.27 -0.41
C GLU A 90 -11.79 1.03 -0.54
N LEU A 91 -11.10 1.96 -1.18
CA LEU A 91 -9.65 2.13 -1.12
C LEU A 91 -9.39 3.54 -0.56
N ALA A 92 -8.87 3.62 0.66
CA ALA A 92 -8.47 4.88 1.28
C ALA A 92 -6.95 4.90 1.46
N VAL A 93 -6.28 5.87 0.84
CA VAL A 93 -4.84 6.08 0.91
C VAL A 93 -4.58 7.42 1.58
N GLN A 94 -3.84 7.43 2.68
CA GLN A 94 -3.34 8.65 3.31
C GLN A 94 -1.97 8.98 2.75
N VAL A 95 -1.69 10.25 2.48
CA VAL A 95 -0.45 10.69 1.86
C VAL A 95 0.03 12.00 2.48
N ASP A 96 1.34 12.11 2.71
CA ASP A 96 2.02 13.39 2.91
C ASP A 96 2.64 13.81 1.56
N ASP A 97 2.08 14.84 0.93
CA ASP A 97 2.62 15.40 -0.32
C ASP A 97 3.37 16.71 0.00
N ALA A 98 4.68 16.58 0.22
CA ALA A 98 5.58 17.70 0.54
C ALA A 98 5.11 18.57 1.73
N GLY A 99 4.57 17.94 2.78
CA GLY A 99 4.05 18.58 3.98
C GLY A 99 2.56 18.91 3.93
N VAL A 100 1.87 18.51 2.85
CA VAL A 100 0.41 18.66 2.70
C VAL A 100 -0.25 17.30 2.85
N ASP A 101 -1.03 17.15 3.93
CA ASP A 101 -1.83 15.96 4.15
C ASP A 101 -2.94 15.86 3.09
N LYS A 102 -2.96 14.73 2.39
CA LYS A 102 -3.96 14.36 1.39
C LYS A 102 -4.53 12.98 1.72
N THR A 103 -5.81 12.79 1.45
CA THR A 103 -6.45 11.47 1.51
C THR A 103 -7.15 11.20 0.19
N VAL A 104 -6.85 10.06 -0.43
CA VAL A 104 -7.49 9.63 -1.67
C VAL A 104 -8.43 8.49 -1.35
N VAL A 105 -9.69 8.60 -1.75
CA VAL A 105 -10.73 7.59 -1.48
C VAL A 105 -11.39 7.15 -2.77
N GLY A 106 -11.13 5.92 -3.21
CA GLY A 106 -11.87 5.26 -4.29
C GLY A 106 -12.95 4.34 -3.73
N GLN A 107 -14.15 4.32 -4.31
CA GLN A 107 -15.27 3.51 -3.84
C GLN A 107 -15.92 2.73 -4.99
N ASP A 108 -16.48 1.57 -4.65
CA ASP A 108 -17.34 0.76 -5.53
C ASP A 108 -16.77 0.48 -6.93
N PHE A 109 -15.56 -0.10 -6.97
CA PHE A 109 -14.89 -0.45 -8.22
C PHE A 109 -14.32 -1.88 -8.20
N ASP A 110 -14.03 -2.43 -9.37
CA ASP A 110 -13.32 -3.70 -9.49
C ASP A 110 -11.85 -3.44 -9.77
N LEU A 111 -10.96 -4.07 -9.02
CA LEU A 111 -9.53 -4.14 -9.34
C LEU A 111 -9.22 -5.52 -9.89
N TRP A 112 -8.65 -5.56 -11.09
CA TRP A 112 -8.21 -6.79 -11.74
C TRP A 112 -6.68 -6.85 -11.74
N VAL A 113 -6.11 -7.95 -11.26
CA VAL A 113 -4.68 -8.21 -11.37
C VAL A 113 -4.47 -9.38 -12.35
N PRO A 114 -3.82 -9.17 -13.50
CA PRO A 114 -3.64 -10.20 -14.51
C PRO A 114 -2.61 -11.26 -14.07
N SER A 115 -2.64 -12.41 -14.74
CA SER A 115 -1.81 -13.57 -14.39
C SER A 115 -0.30 -13.33 -14.45
N ASP A 116 0.17 -12.49 -15.37
CA ASP A 116 1.58 -12.11 -15.51
C ASP A 116 2.08 -11.22 -14.36
N ALA A 117 1.16 -10.60 -13.62
CA ALA A 117 1.40 -9.83 -12.41
C ALA A 117 1.19 -10.65 -11.13
N ILE A 118 1.10 -11.99 -11.22
CA ILE A 118 0.93 -12.90 -10.07
C ILE A 118 2.03 -13.97 -10.10
N PRO A 119 2.82 -14.13 -9.02
CA PRO A 119 3.83 -15.18 -8.95
C PRO A 119 3.17 -16.56 -8.79
N ALA A 120 3.58 -17.50 -9.63
CA ALA A 120 3.10 -18.87 -9.57
C ALA A 120 3.70 -19.64 -8.39
N GLY A 121 2.86 -20.43 -7.69
CA GLY A 121 3.31 -21.33 -6.63
C GLY A 121 3.73 -20.66 -5.31
N ALA A 122 3.54 -19.34 -5.18
CA ALA A 122 3.83 -18.60 -3.95
C ALA A 122 2.74 -18.87 -2.90
N PRO A 123 3.10 -19.30 -1.67
CA PRO A 123 2.14 -19.53 -0.58
C PRO A 123 1.72 -18.24 0.13
N ARG A 124 2.41 -17.13 -0.13
CA ARG A 124 2.15 -15.81 0.46
C ARG A 124 2.39 -14.73 -0.58
N LEU A 125 1.49 -13.76 -0.62
CA LEU A 125 1.51 -12.69 -1.60
C LEU A 125 1.52 -11.32 -0.94
N GLU A 126 2.12 -10.37 -1.60
CA GLU A 126 2.03 -8.95 -1.26
C GLU A 126 1.38 -8.23 -2.43
N LEU A 127 0.22 -7.61 -2.18
CA LEU A 127 -0.45 -6.75 -3.13
C LEU A 127 0.25 -5.39 -3.12
N ARG A 128 0.72 -4.96 -4.29
CA ARG A 128 1.22 -3.62 -4.55
C ARG A 128 0.18 -2.89 -5.37
N LEU A 129 -0.23 -1.72 -4.89
CA LEU A 129 -1.22 -0.88 -5.55
C LEU A 129 -0.52 0.12 -6.47
N GLY A 130 -0.86 0.04 -7.76
CA GLY A 130 -0.23 0.85 -8.80
C GLY A 130 1.28 0.67 -8.90
N ASP A 131 1.87 1.36 -9.86
CA ASP A 131 3.33 1.43 -10.00
C ASP A 131 3.93 2.54 -9.13
N GLU A 132 5.26 2.68 -9.16
CA GLU A 132 5.96 3.72 -8.40
C GLU A 132 5.58 5.16 -8.82
N GLY A 133 5.04 5.34 -10.02
CA GLY A 133 4.65 6.63 -10.58
C GLY A 133 3.19 7.00 -10.37
N TRP A 134 2.33 6.02 -10.11
CA TRP A 134 0.87 6.19 -10.03
C TRP A 134 0.45 7.22 -8.99
N LEU A 135 0.79 6.97 -7.72
CA LEU A 135 0.34 7.82 -6.62
C LEU A 135 0.96 9.24 -6.71
N PRO A 136 2.28 9.42 -6.95
CA PRO A 136 2.85 10.74 -7.20
C PRO A 136 2.19 11.47 -8.39
N GLY A 137 1.94 10.76 -9.51
CA GLY A 137 1.32 11.31 -10.70
C GLY A 137 -0.11 11.79 -10.46
N PHE A 138 -0.91 10.99 -9.73
CA PHE A 138 -2.26 11.36 -9.33
C PHE A 138 -2.27 12.58 -8.37
N LEU A 139 -1.37 12.60 -7.38
CA LEU A 139 -1.35 13.65 -6.37
C LEU A 139 -1.00 15.03 -6.92
N ALA A 140 -0.28 15.10 -8.05
CA ALA A 140 -0.03 16.34 -8.76
C ALA A 140 -1.33 16.99 -9.29
N LEU A 141 -2.39 16.20 -9.47
CA LEU A 141 -3.71 16.65 -9.90
C LEU A 141 -4.66 16.87 -8.71
N ALA A 142 -4.50 16.09 -7.64
CA ALA A 142 -5.35 16.13 -6.46
C ALA A 142 -5.13 17.39 -5.61
N GLY A 143 -6.23 18.00 -5.17
CA GLY A 143 -6.21 19.13 -4.23
C GLY A 143 -5.79 18.73 -2.81
N PRO A 144 -5.57 19.70 -1.92
CA PRO A 144 -5.36 19.43 -0.50
C PRO A 144 -6.60 18.83 0.16
N GLY A 145 -6.41 17.99 1.16
CA GLY A 145 -7.50 17.34 1.91
C GLY A 145 -7.98 16.04 1.28
N GLU A 146 -9.27 15.74 1.46
CA GLU A 146 -9.88 14.51 0.96
C GLU A 146 -10.30 14.66 -0.51
N THR A 147 -9.84 13.75 -1.35
CA THR A 147 -10.28 13.56 -2.73
C THR A 147 -11.09 12.27 -2.82
N LEU A 148 -12.41 12.41 -2.92
CA LEU A 148 -13.33 11.29 -3.13
C LEU A 148 -13.52 11.05 -4.62
N LEU A 149 -13.25 9.82 -5.06
CA LEU A 149 -13.36 9.36 -6.44
C LEU A 149 -14.66 8.56 -6.58
N ASN A 150 -15.71 9.26 -7.01
CA ASN A 150 -17.03 8.73 -7.27
C ASN A 150 -17.55 9.24 -8.62
N THR A 151 -18.82 8.97 -8.94
CA THR A 151 -19.43 9.40 -10.21
C THR A 151 -19.57 10.92 -10.38
N GLU A 152 -19.42 11.70 -9.30
CA GLU A 152 -19.50 13.16 -9.30
C GLU A 152 -18.13 13.82 -9.33
N ALA A 153 -17.05 13.04 -9.15
CA ALA A 153 -15.68 13.53 -9.21
C ALA A 153 -15.29 13.97 -10.62
N ASP A 154 -14.22 14.76 -10.72
CA ASP A 154 -13.66 15.17 -12.00
C ASP A 154 -13.27 13.93 -12.83
N PRO A 155 -13.75 13.77 -14.08
CA PRO A 155 -13.47 12.60 -14.89
C PRO A 155 -11.98 12.39 -15.17
N GLY A 156 -11.18 13.46 -15.21
CA GLY A 156 -9.74 13.38 -15.38
C GLY A 156 -9.03 12.82 -14.16
N LEU A 157 -9.46 13.21 -12.95
CA LEU A 157 -8.98 12.62 -11.70
C LEU A 157 -9.35 11.13 -11.60
N VAL A 158 -10.60 10.80 -11.92
CA VAL A 158 -11.08 9.41 -11.92
C VAL A 158 -10.25 8.57 -12.90
N ALA A 159 -10.06 9.05 -14.13
CA ALA A 159 -9.27 8.34 -15.14
C ALA A 159 -7.82 8.14 -14.68
N ALA A 160 -7.14 9.21 -14.25
CA ALA A 160 -5.74 9.15 -13.82
C ALA A 160 -5.53 8.19 -12.64
N PHE A 161 -6.49 8.14 -11.70
CA PHE A 161 -6.41 7.23 -10.57
C PHE A 161 -6.57 5.77 -10.99
N PHE A 162 -7.61 5.46 -11.78
CA PHE A 162 -7.92 4.08 -12.13
C PHE A 162 -6.99 3.50 -13.20
N GLU A 163 -6.49 4.30 -14.14
CA GLU A 163 -5.50 3.87 -15.14
C GLU A 163 -4.22 3.36 -14.47
N GLY A 164 -3.64 4.14 -13.54
CA GLY A 164 -2.43 3.70 -12.85
C GLY A 164 -2.65 2.55 -11.86
N LEU A 165 -3.87 2.40 -11.30
CA LEU A 165 -4.22 1.22 -10.51
C LEU A 165 -4.28 -0.05 -11.36
N ASP A 166 -4.98 0.00 -12.49
CA ASP A 166 -5.21 -1.17 -13.35
C ASP A 166 -3.91 -1.61 -14.03
N GLU A 167 -3.09 -0.67 -14.51
CA GLU A 167 -1.83 -0.99 -15.20
C GLU A 167 -0.70 -1.35 -14.23
N GLY A 168 -0.69 -0.77 -13.02
CA GLY A 168 0.44 -0.85 -12.10
C GLY A 168 0.29 -1.84 -10.95
N SER A 169 -0.92 -2.31 -10.64
CA SER A 169 -1.13 -3.19 -9.49
C SER A 169 -0.65 -4.61 -9.77
N ALA A 170 0.06 -5.20 -8.81
CA ALA A 170 0.63 -6.53 -8.93
C ALA A 170 0.65 -7.26 -7.60
N PHE A 171 0.68 -8.59 -7.65
CA PHE A 171 1.08 -9.42 -6.52
C PHE A 171 2.56 -9.79 -6.64
N VAL A 172 3.27 -9.79 -5.52
CA VAL A 172 4.65 -10.28 -5.44
C VAL A 172 4.78 -11.34 -4.36
N GLU A 173 5.73 -12.25 -4.53
CA GLU A 173 5.96 -13.33 -3.57
C GLU A 173 6.60 -12.77 -2.31
N LEU A 174 6.06 -13.14 -1.15
CA LEU A 174 6.71 -12.86 0.13
C LEU A 174 7.67 -14.02 0.47
N PRO A 175 8.93 -13.72 0.86
CA PRO A 175 9.93 -14.72 1.22
C PRO A 175 9.61 -15.49 2.51
#